data_AF-G0MIJ0-F1
#
_entry.id   AF-G0MIJ0-F1
#
_cell.length_a   1.000
_cell.length_b   1.000
_cell.length_c   1.000
_cell.angle_alpha   90.00
_cell.angle_beta   90.00
_cell.angle_gamma   90.00
#
_symmetry.space_group_name_H-M   'P 1'
#
loop_
_entity.id
_entity.type
_entity.pdbx_description
1 polymer ?
#
loop_
_entity_poly.entity_id
_entity_poly.type
_entity_poly.pdbx_seq_one_letter_code
_entity_poly.pdbx_strand_id
1 'polypeptide(L)'
;MIRYFLQALVSLVYVEKLRSSPRPRKPYRINSIWKFLNHESNLLIFAGIMLILRVEPLFHRCREEEIGCEMYWMARQAASLSRDAQVVRLLFALISLCAANFSVFKFYYGHQSHQLKSGSISTSNGLFIEEHFPESIRILSAVSWLLIAAIMLHSVFTSLANDSYRANFTAQLVLGASGICGFAAWREKNSAICAHFALMPVYLLFGDGLTPALISFIALSVFISRFVPKDVLPSVIALLIPFGFYYLGHSPVISSIPWHAAFVGIPGGAALRILPALFVLFHLNFSSISSIFMIPPCSWTVTETLVLMTIRAMFSCLAASIHRRHLMVWKIFAPKFIFECILTISFIFSANLLSIYRRFIGGENEVGREKTH
;
A
#
# COMPACT_ATOMS: atom_id res chain seq x y z
N MET A 1 -24.44 -13.52 -10.01
CA MET A 1 -24.73 -13.14 -8.61
C MET A 1 -24.63 -14.32 -7.63
N ILE A 2 -25.32 -15.44 -7.81
CA ILE A 2 -25.30 -16.59 -6.87
C ILE A 2 -23.98 -17.42 -6.89
N ARG A 3 -23.25 -17.50 -8.01
CA ARG A 3 -22.00 -18.27 -8.14
C ARG A 3 -20.76 -17.65 -7.46
N TYR A 4 -20.61 -16.32 -7.51
CA TYR A 4 -19.46 -15.61 -6.92
C TYR A 4 -19.58 -15.44 -5.41
N PHE A 5 -20.81 -15.33 -4.91
CA PHE A 5 -21.14 -15.45 -3.49
C PHE A 5 -20.94 -16.89 -2.98
N LEU A 6 -21.29 -17.92 -3.77
CA LEU A 6 -20.98 -19.33 -3.44
C LEU A 6 -19.48 -19.66 -3.42
N GLN A 7 -18.65 -19.03 -4.26
CA GLN A 7 -17.19 -19.24 -4.23
C GLN A 7 -16.52 -18.55 -3.02
N ALA A 8 -17.03 -17.39 -2.60
CA ALA A 8 -16.67 -16.77 -1.32
C ALA A 8 -17.10 -17.66 -0.12
N LEU A 9 -18.24 -18.36 -0.22
CA LEU A 9 -18.74 -19.35 0.74
C LEU A 9 -17.84 -20.62 0.83
N VAL A 10 -17.28 -21.10 -0.29
CA VAL A 10 -16.42 -22.31 -0.34
C VAL A 10 -14.97 -22.04 0.09
N SER A 11 -14.43 -20.85 -0.18
CA SER A 11 -13.13 -20.43 0.35
C SER A 11 -13.19 -20.19 1.87
N LEU A 12 -14.34 -19.75 2.40
CA LEU A 12 -14.64 -19.74 3.85
C LEU A 12 -14.65 -21.16 4.45
N VAL A 13 -15.22 -22.16 3.76
CA VAL A 13 -15.22 -23.59 4.16
C VAL A 13 -13.81 -24.22 4.10
N TYR A 14 -12.94 -23.84 3.17
CA TYR A 14 -11.54 -24.29 3.10
C TYR A 14 -10.67 -23.68 4.23
N VAL A 15 -10.92 -22.41 4.57
CA VAL A 15 -10.28 -21.71 5.71
C VAL A 15 -10.74 -22.29 7.06
N GLU A 16 -11.98 -22.77 7.17
CA GLU A 16 -12.48 -23.49 8.36
C GLU A 16 -11.95 -24.94 8.46
N LYS A 17 -11.53 -25.54 7.35
CA LYS A 17 -10.89 -26.88 7.35
C LYS A 17 -9.41 -26.83 7.73
N LEU A 18 -8.72 -25.72 7.47
CA LEU A 18 -7.37 -25.42 8.02
C LEU A 18 -7.37 -25.11 9.54
N ARG A 19 -8.54 -25.09 10.18
CA ARG A 19 -8.73 -25.02 11.63
C ARG A 19 -8.36 -26.33 12.36
N SER A 20 -7.90 -27.34 11.62
CA SER A 20 -7.29 -28.57 12.15
C SER A 20 -5.81 -28.37 12.52
N SER A 21 -5.55 -27.60 13.58
CA SER A 21 -4.42 -27.82 14.51
C SER A 21 -4.72 -27.09 15.84
N PRO A 22 -4.40 -27.66 17.01
CA PRO A 22 -5.19 -27.43 18.21
C PRO A 22 -4.78 -26.13 18.94
N ARG A 23 -5.61 -25.09 18.77
CA ARG A 23 -5.75 -23.88 19.64
C ARG A 23 -4.60 -22.85 19.52
N PRO A 24 -4.85 -21.52 19.71
CA PRO A 24 -5.75 -20.91 20.69
C PRO A 24 -7.03 -20.29 20.12
N ARG A 25 -8.07 -20.38 20.94
CA ARG A 25 -9.42 -19.87 20.69
C ARG A 25 -9.47 -18.37 20.92
N LYS A 26 -10.11 -17.64 19.99
CA LYS A 26 -11.27 -16.77 20.30
C LYS A 26 -12.23 -16.83 19.10
N PRO A 27 -13.51 -17.21 19.29
CA PRO A 27 -14.51 -17.11 18.23
C PRO A 27 -14.71 -15.63 17.86
N TYR A 28 -14.97 -15.35 16.58
CA TYR A 28 -15.46 -14.05 16.13
C TYR A 28 -16.72 -13.71 16.94
N ARG A 29 -16.59 -12.76 17.87
CA ARG A 29 -17.72 -12.24 18.63
C ARG A 29 -18.14 -10.94 17.94
N ILE A 30 -19.33 -10.90 17.36
CA ILE A 30 -19.99 -9.64 16.94
C ILE A 30 -20.02 -8.63 18.10
N ASN A 31 -20.03 -9.15 19.34
CA ASN A 31 -19.87 -8.37 20.56
C ASN A 31 -18.54 -7.59 20.65
N SER A 32 -17.55 -7.83 19.77
CA SER A 32 -16.32 -7.05 19.67
C SER A 32 -16.60 -5.63 19.16
N ILE A 33 -17.50 -5.48 18.18
CA ILE A 33 -17.93 -4.17 17.67
C ILE A 33 -18.68 -3.41 18.77
N TRP A 34 -19.55 -4.09 19.51
CA TRP A 34 -20.27 -3.50 20.64
C TRP A 34 -19.35 -3.15 21.80
N LYS A 35 -18.40 -4.02 22.15
CA LYS A 35 -17.35 -3.73 23.16
C LYS A 35 -16.42 -2.61 22.75
N PHE A 36 -16.18 -2.45 21.45
CA PHE A 36 -15.41 -1.36 20.87
C PHE A 36 -16.13 -0.02 21.03
N LEU A 37 -17.41 0.05 20.63
CA LEU A 37 -18.25 1.23 20.82
C LEU A 37 -18.43 1.60 22.30
N ASN A 38 -18.42 0.62 23.20
CA ASN A 38 -18.60 0.84 24.64
C ASN A 38 -17.37 1.41 25.37
N HIS A 39 -16.21 1.54 24.71
CA HIS A 39 -15.01 2.06 25.35
C HIS A 39 -14.70 3.47 24.84
N GLU A 40 -14.76 4.46 25.73
CA GLU A 40 -14.59 5.90 25.44
C GLU A 40 -13.35 6.22 24.58
N SER A 41 -12.20 5.62 24.89
CA SER A 41 -10.94 5.84 24.16
C SER A 41 -10.97 5.30 22.72
N ASN A 42 -11.67 4.18 22.51
CA ASN A 42 -11.86 3.59 21.19
C ASN A 42 -12.83 4.42 20.35
N LEU A 43 -13.83 5.03 20.98
CA LEU A 43 -14.79 5.90 20.32
C LEU A 43 -14.12 7.20 19.84
N LEU A 44 -13.19 7.76 20.62
CA LEU A 44 -12.36 8.90 20.21
C LEU A 44 -11.43 8.56 19.04
N ILE A 45 -10.77 7.40 19.07
CA ILE A 45 -9.95 6.92 17.97
C ILE A 45 -10.80 6.70 16.72
N PHE A 46 -11.98 6.09 16.87
CA PHE A 46 -12.93 5.88 15.78
C PHE A 46 -13.40 7.21 15.20
N ALA A 47 -13.80 8.17 16.04
CA ALA A 47 -14.22 9.50 15.62
C ALA A 47 -13.07 10.24 14.90
N GLY A 48 -11.84 10.13 15.39
CA GLY A 48 -10.64 10.66 14.73
C GLY A 48 -10.41 10.04 13.36
N ILE A 49 -10.50 8.70 13.24
CA ILE A 49 -10.43 8.00 11.96
C ILE A 49 -11.55 8.47 11.04
N MET A 50 -12.79 8.54 11.50
CA MET A 50 -13.92 9.01 10.68
C MET A 50 -13.76 10.48 10.24
N LEU A 51 -13.13 11.32 11.04
CA LEU A 51 -12.82 12.70 10.69
C LEU A 51 -11.71 12.77 9.63
N ILE A 52 -10.68 11.92 9.75
CA ILE A 52 -9.63 11.76 8.72
C ILE A 52 -10.23 11.18 7.43
N LEU A 53 -11.11 10.19 7.53
CA LEU A 53 -11.80 9.60 6.38
C LEU A 53 -12.72 10.62 5.68
N ARG A 54 -13.24 11.60 6.42
CA ARG A 54 -13.98 12.76 5.87
C ARG A 54 -13.12 13.78 5.14
N VAL A 55 -11.79 13.60 5.10
CA VAL A 55 -10.87 14.43 4.31
C VAL A 55 -10.89 14.01 2.83
N GLU A 56 -11.64 12.96 2.45
CA GLU A 56 -11.90 12.53 1.07
C GLU A 56 -12.14 13.70 0.07
N PRO A 57 -12.92 14.77 0.38
CA PRO A 57 -13.14 15.88 -0.53
C PRO A 57 -11.87 16.64 -0.94
N LEU A 58 -10.79 16.60 -0.15
CA LEU A 58 -9.52 17.23 -0.52
C LEU A 58 -8.85 16.55 -1.72
N PHE A 59 -9.16 15.27 -1.94
CA PHE A 59 -8.59 14.44 -3.01
C PHE A 59 -9.66 14.02 -4.02
N HIS A 60 -10.90 14.54 -3.88
CA HIS A 60 -11.99 14.25 -4.80
C HIS A 60 -11.64 14.77 -6.19
N ARG A 61 -11.78 13.88 -7.17
CA ARG A 61 -11.59 14.21 -8.58
C ARG A 61 -12.96 14.41 -9.20
N CYS A 62 -13.18 15.60 -9.72
CA CYS A 62 -14.46 15.94 -10.37
C CYS A 62 -14.76 14.94 -11.48
N ARG A 63 -16.01 14.50 -11.52
CA ARG A 63 -16.51 13.60 -12.55
C ARG A 63 -17.15 14.41 -13.68
N GLU A 64 -17.17 13.84 -14.87
CA GLU A 64 -17.74 14.50 -16.06
C GLU A 64 -19.23 14.85 -15.87
N GLU A 65 -19.94 14.10 -15.04
CA GLU A 65 -21.34 14.31 -14.70
C GLU A 65 -21.62 15.35 -13.59
N GLU A 66 -20.60 15.83 -12.86
CA GLU A 66 -20.79 16.77 -11.76
C GLU A 66 -20.82 18.21 -12.26
N ILE A 67 -22.01 18.83 -12.24
CA ILE A 67 -22.21 20.22 -12.66
C ILE A 67 -21.66 21.16 -11.59
N GLY A 68 -20.74 22.05 -11.98
CA GLY A 68 -20.15 23.04 -11.06
C GLY A 68 -19.14 22.45 -10.06
N CYS A 69 -18.56 21.28 -10.36
CA CYS A 69 -17.52 20.72 -9.51
C CYS A 69 -16.20 21.46 -9.67
N GLU A 70 -15.71 22.05 -8.59
CA GLU A 70 -14.35 22.57 -8.49
C GLU A 70 -13.51 21.69 -7.58
N MET A 71 -12.40 21.17 -8.11
CA MET A 71 -11.41 20.44 -7.31
C MET A 71 -10.71 21.39 -6.35
N TYR A 72 -10.41 20.90 -5.14
CA TYR A 72 -9.53 21.61 -4.21
C TYR A 72 -8.20 21.98 -4.90
N TRP A 73 -7.64 23.16 -4.59
CA TRP A 73 -6.48 23.72 -5.30
C TRP A 73 -5.34 22.70 -5.48
N MET A 74 -4.99 21.93 -4.44
CA MET A 74 -3.90 20.96 -4.53
C MET A 74 -4.24 19.78 -5.45
N ALA A 75 -5.46 19.26 -5.37
CA ALA A 75 -5.93 18.20 -6.28
C ALA A 75 -6.01 18.71 -7.72
N ARG A 76 -6.43 19.96 -7.92
CA ARG A 76 -6.47 20.63 -9.23
C ARG A 76 -5.07 20.76 -9.83
N GLN A 77 -4.06 21.15 -9.05
CA GLN A 77 -2.69 21.25 -9.54
C GLN A 77 -2.09 19.88 -9.85
N ALA A 78 -2.36 18.87 -9.01
CA ALA A 78 -1.90 17.50 -9.28
C ALA A 78 -2.54 16.89 -10.54
N ALA A 79 -3.79 17.25 -10.85
CA ALA A 79 -4.54 16.76 -12.00
C ALA A 79 -4.39 17.62 -13.28
N SER A 80 -3.88 18.85 -13.18
CA SER A 80 -3.77 19.78 -14.31
C SER A 80 -2.65 19.38 -15.28
N LEU A 81 -2.89 19.64 -16.56
CA LEU A 81 -1.96 19.42 -17.67
C LEU A 81 -1.23 20.70 -18.10
N SER A 82 -1.47 21.83 -17.43
CA SER A 82 -0.73 23.07 -17.72
C SER A 82 0.75 22.93 -17.31
N ARG A 83 1.67 23.54 -18.07
CA ARG A 83 3.12 23.44 -17.79
C ARG A 83 3.47 23.89 -16.36
N ASP A 84 2.86 24.97 -15.89
CA ASP A 84 3.12 25.49 -14.55
C ASP A 84 2.67 24.49 -13.46
N ALA A 85 1.52 23.83 -13.68
CA ALA A 85 1.03 22.80 -12.76
C ALA A 85 1.91 21.55 -12.76
N GLN A 86 2.45 21.14 -13.92
CA GLN A 86 3.39 20.02 -14.03
C GLN A 86 4.66 20.28 -13.21
N VAL A 87 5.19 21.50 -13.22
CA VAL A 87 6.36 21.87 -12.41
C VAL A 87 6.03 21.76 -10.92
N VAL A 88 4.89 22.31 -10.49
CA VAL A 88 4.45 22.22 -9.09
C VAL A 88 4.28 20.76 -8.64
N ARG A 89 3.69 19.92 -9.49
CA ARG A 89 3.50 18.49 -9.24
C ARG A 89 4.83 17.75 -9.07
N LEU A 90 5.80 18.04 -9.94
CA LEU A 90 7.16 17.47 -9.83
C LEU A 90 7.87 17.91 -8.55
N LEU A 91 7.72 19.16 -8.13
CA LEU A 91 8.28 19.65 -6.88
C LEU A 91 7.69 18.92 -5.68
N PHE A 92 6.37 18.72 -5.65
CA PHE A 92 5.73 17.94 -4.59
C PHE A 92 6.18 16.48 -4.59
N ALA A 93 6.29 15.86 -5.76
CA ALA A 93 6.82 14.50 -5.89
C ALA A 93 8.24 14.40 -5.34
N LEU A 94 9.14 15.30 -5.73
CA LEU A 94 10.52 15.36 -5.24
C LEU A 94 10.57 15.52 -3.71
N ILE A 95 9.84 16.49 -3.15
CA ILE A 95 9.82 16.74 -1.70
C ILE A 95 9.35 15.48 -0.96
N SER A 96 8.28 14.83 -1.45
CA SER A 96 7.74 13.63 -0.82
C SER A 96 8.72 12.44 -0.88
N LEU A 97 9.41 12.22 -2.00
CA LEU A 97 10.43 11.19 -2.16
C LEU A 97 11.63 11.43 -1.25
N CYS A 98 12.13 12.67 -1.19
CA CYS A 98 13.21 13.07 -0.30
C CYS A 98 12.84 12.83 1.17
N ALA A 99 11.62 13.20 1.57
CA ALA A 99 11.12 12.97 2.93
C ALA A 99 10.99 11.49 3.27
N ALA A 100 10.48 10.66 2.35
CA ALA A 100 10.39 9.21 2.54
C ALA A 100 11.77 8.58 2.71
N ASN A 101 12.72 8.92 1.82
CA ASN A 101 14.09 8.44 1.87
C ASN A 101 14.80 8.81 3.18
N PHE A 102 14.70 10.08 3.57
CA PHE A 102 15.26 10.57 4.82
C PHE A 102 14.67 9.84 6.03
N SER A 103 13.36 9.58 6.03
CA SER A 103 12.69 8.89 7.14
C SER A 103 13.18 7.45 7.32
N VAL A 104 13.39 6.71 6.23
CA VAL A 104 13.88 5.32 6.26
C VAL A 104 15.28 5.23 6.86
N PHE A 105 16.22 6.02 6.32
CA PHE A 105 17.61 5.98 6.78
C PHE A 105 17.79 6.62 8.16
N LYS A 106 17.04 7.69 8.50
CA LYS A 106 17.04 8.26 9.86
C LYS A 106 16.55 7.25 10.89
N PHE A 107 15.48 6.52 10.59
CA PHE A 107 14.96 5.49 11.50
C PHE A 107 15.97 4.35 11.69
N TYR A 108 16.66 3.94 10.62
CA TYR A 108 17.72 2.95 10.68
C TYR A 108 18.87 3.39 11.59
N TYR A 109 19.47 4.56 11.32
CA TYR A 109 20.58 5.09 12.12
C TYR A 109 20.19 5.33 13.58
N GLY A 110 18.97 5.83 13.82
CA GLY A 110 18.44 6.00 15.17
C GLY A 110 18.27 4.68 15.94
N HIS A 111 17.75 3.63 15.28
CA HIS A 111 17.61 2.31 15.89
C HIS A 111 18.98 1.70 16.25
N GLN A 112 19.98 1.87 15.38
CA GLN A 112 21.32 1.35 15.64
C GLN A 112 22.05 2.09 16.77
N SER A 113 21.93 3.42 16.85
CA SER A 113 22.52 4.20 17.96
C SER A 113 21.89 3.81 19.31
N HIS A 114 20.58 3.52 19.36
CA HIS A 114 19.92 3.04 20.58
C HIS A 114 20.40 1.64 21.01
N GLN A 115 20.64 0.74 20.06
CA GLN A 115 21.21 -0.59 20.33
C GLN A 115 22.65 -0.46 20.90
N LEU A 116 23.47 0.42 20.32
CA LEU A 116 24.84 0.67 20.79
C LEU A 116 24.87 1.22 22.23
N LYS A 117 23.98 2.17 22.54
CA LYS A 117 23.84 2.76 23.89
C LYS A 117 23.28 1.79 24.92
N SER A 118 22.41 0.86 24.51
CA SER A 118 21.84 -0.15 25.41
C SER A 118 22.79 -1.34 25.63
N GLY A 119 23.76 -1.55 24.74
CA GLY A 119 24.77 -2.62 24.81
C GLY A 119 26.07 -2.22 25.51
N SER A 120 26.28 -0.93 25.84
CA SER A 120 27.46 -0.50 26.58
C SER A 120 27.34 -0.85 28.06
N ILE A 121 27.83 -2.04 28.43
CA ILE A 121 28.35 -2.26 29.78
C ILE A 121 29.44 -1.21 30.01
N SER A 122 29.31 -0.46 31.10
CA SER A 122 30.23 0.59 31.55
C SER A 122 31.68 0.10 31.61
N THR A 123 32.45 0.26 30.53
CA THR A 123 33.91 0.31 30.61
C THR A 123 34.33 1.76 30.76
N SER A 124 34.93 2.04 31.91
CA SER A 124 35.29 3.34 32.49
C SER A 124 36.42 4.08 31.79
N ASN A 125 36.60 3.93 30.47
CA ASN A 125 37.64 4.62 29.72
C ASN A 125 36.97 5.42 28.61
N GLY A 126 36.92 6.75 28.79
CA GLY A 126 36.33 7.73 27.88
C GLY A 126 37.04 7.85 26.54
N LEU A 127 37.03 6.77 25.76
CA LEU A 127 37.37 6.78 24.35
C LEU A 127 36.06 6.87 23.57
N PHE A 128 35.83 8.01 22.92
CA PHE A 128 34.71 8.20 22.00
C PHE A 128 34.79 7.11 20.92
N ILE A 129 33.89 6.13 20.99
CA ILE A 129 33.72 5.15 19.91
C ILE A 129 33.13 5.93 18.74
N GLU A 130 33.95 6.17 17.72
CA GLU A 130 33.47 6.65 16.42
C GLU A 130 32.40 5.67 15.93
N GLU A 131 31.15 6.13 15.79
CA GLU A 131 30.01 5.30 15.35
C GLU A 131 30.27 4.81 13.90
N HIS A 132 30.99 3.70 13.76
CA HIS A 132 31.33 3.14 12.46
C HIS A 132 30.13 2.36 11.91
N PHE A 133 29.28 3.05 11.13
CA PHE A 133 28.19 2.40 10.41
C PHE A 133 28.73 1.48 9.30
N PRO A 134 28.02 0.38 8.97
CA PRO A 134 28.45 -0.51 7.88
C PRO A 134 28.61 0.27 6.57
N GLU A 135 29.75 0.09 5.88
CA GLU A 135 30.02 0.77 4.61
C GLU A 135 28.95 0.47 3.55
N SER A 136 28.39 -0.75 3.58
CA SER A 136 27.33 -1.18 2.68
C SER A 136 26.06 -0.33 2.79
N ILE A 137 25.67 0.08 4.00
CA ILE A 137 24.49 0.93 4.23
C ILE A 137 24.73 2.35 3.73
N ARG A 138 25.96 2.87 3.87
CA ARG A 138 26.33 4.18 3.32
C ARG A 138 26.22 4.18 1.80
N ILE A 139 26.73 3.12 1.15
CA ILE A 139 26.60 2.92 -0.30
C ILE A 139 25.13 2.85 -0.69
N LEU A 140 24.34 2.06 0.05
CA LEU A 140 22.92 1.87 -0.22
C LEU A 140 22.11 3.17 -0.07
N SER A 141 22.44 4.00 0.92
CA SER A 141 21.89 5.36 1.06
C SER A 141 22.25 6.25 -0.13
N ALA A 142 23.51 6.25 -0.56
CA ALA A 142 23.96 7.03 -1.71
C ALA A 142 23.26 6.58 -3.02
N VAL A 143 23.15 5.28 -3.26
CA VAL A 143 22.45 4.73 -4.42
C VAL A 143 20.96 5.06 -4.38
N SER A 144 20.33 5.09 -3.19
CA SER A 144 18.93 5.51 -3.04
C SER A 144 18.70 6.95 -3.51
N TRP A 145 19.60 7.89 -3.20
CA TRP A 145 19.51 9.26 -3.71
C TRP A 145 19.64 9.35 -5.23
N LEU A 146 20.53 8.55 -5.83
CA LEU A 146 20.67 8.45 -7.28
C LEU A 146 19.40 7.88 -7.94
N LEU A 147 18.76 6.89 -7.32
CA LEU A 147 17.49 6.35 -7.79
C LEU A 147 16.36 7.37 -7.73
N ILE A 148 16.30 8.20 -6.68
CA ILE A 148 15.32 9.30 -6.61
C ILE A 148 15.56 10.29 -7.76
N ALA A 149 16.81 10.65 -8.03
CA ALA A 149 17.14 11.49 -9.18
C ALA A 149 16.72 10.84 -10.51
N ALA A 150 16.91 9.53 -10.66
CA ALA A 150 16.47 8.79 -11.84
C ALA A 150 14.93 8.72 -11.98
N ILE A 151 14.19 8.57 -10.88
CA ILE A 151 12.72 8.65 -10.85
C ILE A 151 12.26 10.04 -11.28
N MET A 152 12.87 11.10 -10.76
CA MET A 152 12.53 12.47 -11.15
C MET A 152 12.86 12.74 -12.62
N LEU A 153 14.00 12.22 -13.11
CA LEU A 153 14.37 12.32 -14.51
C LEU A 153 13.36 11.61 -15.42
N HIS A 154 12.88 10.43 -15.01
CA HIS A 154 11.78 9.74 -15.68
C HIS A 154 10.52 10.63 -15.73
N SER A 155 10.11 11.22 -14.59
CA SER A 155 8.95 12.10 -14.53
C SER A 155 9.07 13.36 -15.39
N VAL A 156 10.28 13.90 -15.54
CA VAL A 156 10.55 15.03 -16.45
C VAL A 156 10.42 14.59 -17.91
N PHE A 157 10.96 13.43 -18.28
CA PHE A 157 10.82 12.93 -19.65
C PHE A 157 9.37 12.61 -20.02
N THR A 158 8.59 12.06 -19.10
CA THR A 158 7.17 11.78 -19.34
C THR A 158 6.32 13.05 -19.34
N SER A 159 6.51 13.95 -18.38
CA SER A 159 5.58 15.07 -18.17
C SER A 159 5.95 16.35 -18.93
N LEU A 160 7.25 16.69 -19.04
CA LEU A 160 7.69 17.94 -19.67
C LEU A 160 8.22 17.73 -21.08
N ALA A 161 9.04 16.70 -21.30
CA ALA A 161 9.69 16.49 -22.60
C ALA A 161 8.86 15.64 -23.57
N ASN A 162 7.86 14.90 -23.07
CA ASN A 162 7.07 13.92 -23.82
C ASN A 162 7.95 12.91 -24.59
N ASP A 163 9.12 12.56 -24.04
CA ASP A 163 10.10 11.66 -24.63
C ASP A 163 9.95 10.25 -24.03
N SER A 164 9.13 9.43 -24.70
CA SER A 164 8.82 8.08 -24.25
C SER A 164 10.03 7.13 -24.29
N TYR A 165 11.02 7.38 -25.17
CA TYR A 165 12.19 6.51 -25.28
C TYR A 165 13.10 6.68 -24.06
N ARG A 166 13.42 7.93 -23.72
CA ARG A 166 14.25 8.24 -22.54
C ARG A 166 13.51 7.94 -21.23
N ALA A 167 12.20 8.15 -21.18
CA ALA A 167 11.37 7.74 -20.05
C ALA A 167 11.41 6.21 -19.83
N ASN A 168 11.30 5.41 -20.89
CA ASN A 168 11.37 3.96 -20.75
C ASN A 168 12.76 3.48 -20.32
N PHE A 169 13.82 4.07 -20.87
CA PHE A 169 15.19 3.76 -20.47
C PHE A 169 15.44 4.04 -18.98
N THR A 170 15.00 5.20 -18.49
CA THR A 170 15.11 5.56 -17.06
C THR A 170 14.28 4.65 -16.16
N ALA A 171 13.08 4.24 -16.59
CA ALA A 171 12.26 3.29 -15.84
C ALA A 171 12.93 1.90 -15.72
N GLN A 172 13.53 1.40 -16.80
CA GLN A 172 14.26 0.14 -16.79
C GLN A 172 15.50 0.18 -15.89
N LEU A 173 16.23 1.31 -15.91
CA LEU A 173 17.38 1.53 -15.03
C LEU A 173 16.96 1.49 -13.55
N VAL A 174 15.88 2.19 -13.19
CA VAL A 174 15.35 2.18 -11.82
C VAL A 174 14.91 0.78 -11.41
N LEU A 175 14.20 0.05 -12.28
CA LEU A 175 13.76 -1.32 -11.99
C LEU A 175 14.94 -2.27 -11.71
N GLY A 176 15.97 -2.23 -12.56
CA GLY A 176 17.15 -3.07 -12.39
C GLY A 176 17.95 -2.72 -11.13
N ALA A 177 18.29 -1.44 -10.95
CA ALA A 177 19.10 -1.00 -9.82
C ALA A 177 18.36 -1.15 -8.47
N SER A 178 17.06 -0.86 -8.41
CA SER A 178 16.26 -1.09 -7.19
C SER A 178 16.15 -2.57 -6.83
N GLY A 179 16.03 -3.47 -7.83
CA GLY A 179 16.04 -4.91 -7.59
C GLY A 179 17.35 -5.43 -6.99
N ILE A 180 18.49 -4.98 -7.53
CA ILE A 180 19.83 -5.34 -7.01
C ILE A 180 20.00 -4.83 -5.58
N CYS A 181 19.66 -3.56 -5.33
CA CYS A 181 19.76 -2.94 -4.01
C CYS A 181 18.81 -3.57 -2.99
N GLY A 182 17.60 -3.92 -3.40
CA GLY A 182 16.64 -4.64 -2.57
C GLY A 182 17.14 -6.02 -2.17
N PHE A 183 17.75 -6.76 -3.10
CA PHE A 183 18.37 -8.05 -2.82
C PHE A 183 19.56 -7.93 -1.85
N ALA A 184 20.40 -6.92 -2.03
CA ALA A 184 21.50 -6.63 -1.10
C ALA A 184 20.97 -6.31 0.31
N ALA A 185 19.98 -5.43 0.42
CA ALA A 185 19.34 -5.08 1.69
C ALA A 185 18.66 -6.30 2.38
N TRP A 186 18.08 -7.19 1.58
CA TRP A 186 17.49 -8.44 2.07
C TRP A 186 18.55 -9.37 2.67
N ARG A 187 19.71 -9.51 2.03
CA ARG A 187 20.85 -10.29 2.56
C ARG A 187 21.35 -9.77 3.90
N GLU A 188 21.33 -8.46 4.08
CA GLU A 188 21.69 -7.80 5.35
C GLU A 188 20.59 -7.86 6.41
N LYS A 189 19.47 -8.54 6.15
CA LYS A 189 18.31 -8.66 7.05
C LYS A 189 17.66 -7.31 7.41
N ASN A 190 17.88 -6.27 6.61
CA ASN A 190 17.31 -4.94 6.80
C ASN A 190 15.98 -4.80 6.05
N SER A 191 14.88 -5.23 6.70
CA SER A 191 13.54 -5.27 6.09
C SER A 191 13.01 -3.90 5.67
N ALA A 192 13.25 -2.84 6.46
CA ALA A 192 12.79 -1.49 6.15
C ALA A 192 13.46 -0.91 4.89
N ILE A 193 14.77 -1.12 4.76
CA ILE A 193 15.53 -0.66 3.60
C ILE A 193 15.18 -1.50 2.36
N CYS A 194 15.05 -2.82 2.52
CA CYS A 194 14.56 -3.69 1.45
C CYS A 194 13.19 -3.25 0.93
N ALA A 195 12.24 -2.96 1.82
CA ALA A 195 10.92 -2.46 1.45
C ALA A 195 10.99 -1.11 0.71
N HIS A 196 11.91 -0.21 1.11
CA HIS A 196 12.12 1.07 0.43
C HIS A 196 12.55 0.90 -1.03
N PHE A 197 13.51 0.01 -1.31
CA PHE A 197 13.89 -0.29 -2.69
C PHE A 197 12.79 -1.00 -3.48
N ALA A 198 12.04 -1.91 -2.84
CA ALA A 198 10.90 -2.58 -3.47
C ALA A 198 9.77 -1.60 -3.86
N LEU A 199 9.65 -0.45 -3.18
CA LEU A 199 8.68 0.60 -3.49
C LEU A 199 9.13 1.53 -4.63
N MET A 200 10.41 1.54 -5.02
CA MET A 200 10.91 2.45 -6.06
C MET A 200 10.24 2.27 -7.43
N PRO A 201 10.05 1.04 -7.95
CA PRO A 201 9.27 0.82 -9.16
C PRO A 201 7.79 1.21 -9.02
N VAL A 202 7.25 1.18 -7.79
CA VAL A 202 5.87 1.58 -7.53
C VAL A 202 5.68 3.08 -7.68
N TYR A 203 6.65 3.90 -7.27
CA TYR A 203 6.60 5.36 -7.50
C TYR A 203 6.53 5.70 -8.99
N LEU A 204 7.28 4.98 -9.83
CA LEU A 204 7.19 5.14 -11.29
C LEU A 204 5.81 4.78 -11.83
N LEU A 205 5.21 3.70 -11.31
CA LEU A 205 3.91 3.22 -11.76
C LEU A 205 2.79 4.23 -11.47
N PHE A 206 2.83 4.89 -10.30
CA PHE A 206 1.86 5.90 -9.89
C PHE A 206 2.08 7.27 -10.55
N GLY A 207 3.29 7.52 -11.06
CA GLY A 207 3.66 8.79 -11.68
C GLY A 207 3.80 9.94 -10.67
N ASP A 208 4.22 11.09 -11.19
CA ASP A 208 4.51 12.29 -10.39
C ASP A 208 3.27 12.89 -9.71
N GLY A 209 2.10 12.77 -10.31
CA GLY A 209 0.85 13.28 -9.73
C GLY A 209 0.36 12.55 -8.49
N LEU A 210 0.57 11.24 -8.40
CA LEU A 210 0.04 10.43 -7.30
C LEU A 210 1.13 9.95 -6.32
N THR A 211 2.41 10.17 -6.63
CA THR A 211 3.52 9.81 -5.73
C THR A 211 3.38 10.42 -4.32
N PRO A 212 3.03 11.72 -4.15
CA PRO A 212 2.82 12.28 -2.81
C PRO A 212 1.67 11.61 -2.04
N ALA A 213 0.57 11.28 -2.73
CA ALA A 213 -0.58 10.57 -2.14
C ALA A 213 -0.18 9.13 -1.74
N LEU A 214 0.62 8.46 -2.56
CA LEU A 214 1.15 7.14 -2.25
C LEU A 214 2.01 7.13 -0.98
N ILE A 215 2.97 8.06 -0.89
CA ILE A 215 3.89 8.16 0.26
C ILE A 215 3.13 8.52 1.54
N SER A 216 2.20 9.48 1.46
CA SER A 216 1.37 9.87 2.60
C SER A 216 0.41 8.76 3.04
N PHE A 217 -0.15 7.97 2.12
CA PHE A 217 -0.95 6.79 2.46
C PHE A 217 -0.14 5.72 3.20
N ILE A 218 1.10 5.44 2.75
CA ILE A 218 2.00 4.51 3.44
C ILE A 218 2.35 5.04 4.83
N ALA A 219 2.67 6.34 4.96
CA ALA A 219 2.97 6.96 6.24
C ALA A 219 1.77 6.90 7.20
N LEU A 220 0.57 7.20 6.72
CA LEU A 220 -0.68 7.09 7.48
C LEU A 220 -0.95 5.64 7.91
N SER A 221 -0.72 4.68 7.03
CA SER A 221 -0.85 3.25 7.32
C SER A 221 0.10 2.82 8.44
N VAL A 222 1.38 3.22 8.37
CA VAL A 222 2.36 2.96 9.43
C VAL A 222 1.96 3.64 10.73
N PHE A 223 1.50 4.89 10.68
CA PHE A 223 1.02 5.61 11.85
C PHE A 223 -0.15 4.87 12.52
N ILE A 224 -1.20 4.52 11.77
CA ILE A 224 -2.36 3.76 12.25
C ILE A 224 -1.91 2.45 12.92
N SER A 225 -0.98 1.72 12.31
CA SER A 225 -0.50 0.44 12.86
C SER A 225 0.22 0.57 14.21
N ARG A 226 0.77 1.76 14.53
CA ARG A 226 1.48 2.03 15.78
C ARG A 226 0.56 2.51 16.90
N PHE A 227 -0.47 3.30 16.56
CA PHE A 227 -1.36 3.94 17.54
C PHE A 227 -2.65 3.16 17.82
N VAL A 228 -3.12 2.34 16.89
CA VAL A 228 -4.38 1.59 17.04
C VAL A 228 -4.15 0.26 17.77
N PRO A 229 -4.97 -0.07 18.80
CA PRO A 229 -4.90 -1.37 19.46
C PRO A 229 -5.10 -2.55 18.49
N LYS A 230 -4.34 -3.63 18.71
CA LYS A 230 -4.35 -4.82 17.82
C LYS A 230 -5.73 -5.47 17.67
N ASP A 231 -6.59 -5.36 18.68
CA ASP A 231 -7.95 -5.92 18.67
C ASP A 231 -8.89 -5.18 17.69
N VAL A 232 -8.62 -3.91 17.41
CA VAL A 232 -9.47 -3.05 16.55
C VAL A 232 -8.88 -2.91 15.14
N LEU A 233 -7.57 -3.16 15.01
CA LEU A 233 -6.82 -3.02 13.78
C LEU A 233 -7.49 -3.69 12.54
N PRO A 234 -8.11 -4.89 12.62
CA PRO A 234 -8.84 -5.47 11.48
C PRO A 234 -9.99 -4.58 10.97
N SER A 235 -10.73 -3.96 11.89
CA SER A 235 -11.86 -3.09 11.56
C SER A 235 -11.39 -1.78 10.93
N VAL A 236 -10.31 -1.19 11.47
CA VAL A 236 -9.72 0.02 10.89
C VAL A 236 -9.17 -0.24 9.50
N ILE A 237 -8.49 -1.37 9.29
CA ILE A 237 -7.95 -1.73 7.98
C ILE A 237 -9.08 -1.99 6.97
N ALA A 238 -10.17 -2.62 7.40
CA ALA A 238 -11.34 -2.80 6.55
C ALA A 238 -11.97 -1.47 6.09
N LEU A 239 -11.76 -0.36 6.81
CA LEU A 239 -12.15 0.97 6.37
C LEU A 239 -11.04 1.67 5.57
N LEU A 240 -9.79 1.41 5.91
CA LEU A 240 -8.62 2.03 5.28
C LEU A 240 -8.40 1.57 3.83
N ILE A 241 -8.71 0.31 3.50
CA ILE A 241 -8.54 -0.24 2.14
C ILE A 241 -9.32 0.56 1.10
N PRO A 242 -10.65 0.73 1.21
CA PRO A 242 -11.41 1.54 0.25
C PRO A 242 -11.05 3.01 0.35
N PHE A 243 -10.77 3.55 1.54
CA PHE A 243 -10.26 4.91 1.65
C PHE A 243 -9.01 5.10 0.80
N GLY A 244 -8.05 4.18 0.88
CA GLY A 244 -6.83 4.21 0.07
C GLY A 244 -7.10 4.16 -1.43
N PHE A 245 -8.15 3.47 -1.88
CA PHE A 245 -8.55 3.50 -3.29
C PHE A 245 -8.89 4.93 -3.73
N TYR A 246 -9.76 5.63 -3.00
CA TYR A 246 -10.13 7.02 -3.32
C TYR A 246 -8.98 8.00 -3.07
N TYR A 247 -8.22 7.80 -1.99
CA TYR A 247 -7.09 8.65 -1.60
C TYR A 247 -5.97 8.67 -2.66
N LEU A 248 -5.80 7.56 -3.38
CA LEU A 248 -4.87 7.44 -4.49
C LEU A 248 -5.44 7.99 -5.81
N GLY A 249 -6.52 8.76 -5.77
CA GLY A 249 -7.10 9.46 -6.91
C GLY A 249 -7.96 8.59 -7.82
N HIS A 250 -8.36 7.39 -7.36
CA HIS A 250 -9.25 6.51 -8.12
C HIS A 250 -10.71 6.85 -7.88
N SER A 251 -11.52 6.59 -8.91
CA SER A 251 -12.96 6.69 -8.85
C SER A 251 -13.58 5.38 -9.31
N PRO A 252 -14.75 4.98 -8.78
CA PRO A 252 -15.41 3.75 -9.17
C PRO A 252 -16.15 3.93 -10.50
N VAL A 253 -15.46 4.36 -11.55
CA VAL A 253 -15.97 4.45 -12.92
C VAL A 253 -14.95 3.87 -13.90
N ILE A 254 -15.43 3.26 -14.99
CA ILE A 254 -14.54 2.54 -15.94
C ILE A 254 -13.62 3.54 -16.68
N SER A 255 -14.11 4.76 -16.93
CA SER A 255 -13.34 5.81 -17.61
C SER A 255 -12.16 6.33 -16.79
N SER A 256 -12.18 6.19 -15.46
CA SER A 256 -11.10 6.67 -14.58
C SER A 256 -9.99 5.65 -14.36
N ILE A 257 -9.99 4.52 -15.08
CA ILE A 257 -8.91 3.52 -14.97
C ILE A 257 -7.59 4.13 -15.49
N PRO A 258 -6.47 4.03 -14.74
CA PRO A 258 -5.20 4.63 -15.12
C PRO A 258 -4.46 3.79 -16.16
N TRP A 259 -4.95 3.78 -17.41
CA TRP A 259 -4.38 2.98 -18.51
C TRP A 259 -2.91 3.30 -18.80
N HIS A 260 -2.44 4.51 -18.49
CA HIS A 260 -1.03 4.89 -18.65
C HIS A 260 -0.07 4.04 -17.81
N ALA A 261 -0.52 3.54 -16.65
CA ALA A 261 0.27 2.67 -15.78
C ALA A 261 0.68 1.36 -16.50
N ALA A 262 -0.09 0.94 -17.50
CA ALA A 262 0.14 -0.29 -18.26
C ALA A 262 1.45 -0.26 -19.09
N PHE A 263 2.01 0.92 -19.35
CA PHE A 263 3.12 1.11 -20.29
C PHE A 263 4.43 1.57 -19.64
N VAL A 264 4.47 1.72 -18.31
CA VAL A 264 5.66 2.19 -17.60
C VAL A 264 6.81 1.19 -17.76
N GLY A 265 7.86 1.58 -18.49
CA GLY A 265 9.06 0.76 -18.70
C GLY A 265 8.95 -0.31 -19.80
N ILE A 266 7.88 -0.28 -20.60
CA ILE A 266 7.63 -1.25 -21.68
C ILE A 266 7.67 -0.53 -23.04
N PRO A 267 8.82 -0.51 -23.74
CA PRO A 267 8.92 0.12 -25.06
C PRO A 267 8.11 -0.68 -26.09
N GLY A 268 7.26 0.00 -26.86
CA GLY A 268 6.54 -0.60 -28.01
C GLY A 268 5.35 -1.51 -27.67
N GLY A 269 4.95 -1.60 -26.39
CA GLY A 269 3.86 -2.46 -25.93
C GLY A 269 4.28 -3.92 -25.73
N ALA A 270 3.78 -4.57 -24.69
CA ALA A 270 4.14 -5.96 -24.40
C ALA A 270 3.46 -6.92 -25.38
N ALA A 271 4.22 -7.89 -25.92
CA ALA A 271 3.67 -8.98 -26.73
C ALA A 271 2.60 -9.77 -25.95
N LEU A 272 2.79 -9.93 -24.64
CA LEU A 272 1.80 -10.49 -23.72
C LEU A 272 1.07 -9.36 -22.97
N ARG A 273 -0.25 -9.25 -23.19
CA ARG A 273 -1.12 -8.26 -22.53
C ARG A 273 -1.28 -8.45 -21.03
N ILE A 274 -0.74 -9.53 -20.48
CA ILE A 274 -0.83 -9.87 -19.05
C ILE A 274 -0.05 -8.86 -18.21
N LEU A 275 1.19 -8.52 -18.60
CA LEU A 275 2.04 -7.64 -17.80
C LEU A 275 1.45 -6.21 -17.68
N PRO A 276 1.02 -5.54 -18.77
CA PRO A 276 0.29 -4.27 -18.69
C PRO A 276 -0.98 -4.35 -17.81
N ALA A 277 -1.74 -5.46 -17.90
CA ALA A 277 -2.92 -5.65 -17.08
C ALA A 277 -2.59 -5.77 -15.58
N LEU A 278 -1.50 -6.47 -15.23
CA LEU A 278 -1.03 -6.59 -13.85
C LEU A 278 -0.60 -5.23 -13.27
N PHE A 279 0.03 -4.37 -14.08
CA PHE A 279 0.40 -3.02 -13.68
C PHE A 279 -0.82 -2.16 -13.33
N VAL A 280 -1.84 -2.17 -14.18
CA VAL A 280 -3.11 -1.47 -13.91
C VAL A 280 -3.79 -2.03 -12.67
N LEU A 281 -3.86 -3.36 -12.53
CA LEU A 281 -4.47 -4.00 -11.36
C LEU A 281 -3.72 -3.68 -10.07
N PHE A 282 -2.38 -3.72 -10.08
CA PHE A 282 -1.57 -3.35 -8.93
C PHE A 282 -1.78 -1.88 -8.55
N HIS A 283 -1.83 -0.98 -9.53
CA HIS A 283 -2.08 0.44 -9.31
C HIS A 283 -3.46 0.69 -8.66
N LEU A 284 -4.51 0.01 -9.11
CA LEU A 284 -5.87 0.13 -8.54
C LEU A 284 -5.99 -0.50 -7.14
N ASN A 285 -5.22 -1.55 -6.87
CA ASN A 285 -5.33 -2.35 -5.65
C ASN A 285 -4.23 -2.08 -4.63
N PHE A 286 -3.41 -1.04 -4.82
CA PHE A 286 -2.26 -0.78 -3.95
C PHE A 286 -2.64 -0.69 -2.46
N SER A 287 -3.76 -0.04 -2.13
CA SER A 287 -4.24 0.07 -0.74
C SER A 287 -4.57 -1.31 -0.13
N SER A 288 -5.22 -2.18 -0.91
CA SER A 288 -5.54 -3.55 -0.53
C SER A 288 -4.27 -4.37 -0.29
N ILE A 289 -3.32 -4.31 -1.22
CA ILE A 289 -2.06 -5.07 -1.17
C ILE A 289 -1.18 -4.60 0.00
N SER A 290 -0.99 -3.29 0.15
CA SER A 290 -0.12 -2.71 1.18
C SER A 290 -0.67 -2.89 2.59
N SER A 291 -2.00 -2.87 2.77
CA SER A 291 -2.65 -3.02 4.09
C SER A 291 -2.35 -4.35 4.79
N ILE A 292 -1.98 -5.39 4.03
CA ILE A 292 -1.68 -6.72 4.58
C ILE A 292 -0.41 -6.71 5.43
N PHE A 293 0.54 -5.83 5.12
CA PHE A 293 1.75 -5.67 5.93
C PHE A 293 1.47 -5.03 7.30
N MET A 294 0.31 -4.39 7.48
CA MET A 294 -0.13 -3.85 8.77
C MET A 294 -0.70 -4.94 9.68
N ILE A 295 -1.22 -6.04 9.11
CA ILE A 295 -1.96 -7.06 9.87
C ILE A 295 -0.97 -8.04 10.50
N PRO A 296 -1.09 -8.33 11.81
CA PRO A 296 -0.36 -9.42 12.44
C PRO A 296 -0.61 -10.74 11.69
N PRO A 297 0.37 -11.66 11.60
CA PRO A 297 0.22 -12.93 10.87
C PRO A 297 -0.89 -13.88 11.35
N CYS A 298 -1.70 -13.48 12.32
CA CYS A 298 -2.59 -14.41 12.98
C CYS A 298 -3.85 -14.63 12.13
N SER A 299 -4.16 -15.90 11.85
CA SER A 299 -5.23 -16.32 10.93
C SER A 299 -6.57 -15.61 11.17
N TRP A 300 -6.99 -15.51 12.45
CA TRP A 300 -8.23 -14.83 12.85
C TRP A 300 -8.31 -13.34 12.48
N THR A 301 -7.22 -12.56 12.56
CA THR A 301 -7.24 -11.13 12.22
C THR A 301 -7.43 -10.89 10.72
N VAL A 302 -6.87 -11.78 9.89
CA VAL A 302 -7.09 -11.78 8.44
C VAL A 302 -8.53 -12.17 8.13
N THR A 303 -9.05 -13.20 8.79
CA THR A 303 -10.46 -13.61 8.61
C THR A 303 -11.44 -12.51 9.01
N GLU A 304 -11.21 -11.81 10.13
CA GLU A 304 -12.07 -10.72 10.56
C GLU A 304 -12.10 -9.58 9.53
N THR A 305 -10.94 -9.17 9.02
CA THR A 305 -10.83 -8.15 7.97
C THR A 305 -11.58 -8.58 6.70
N LEU A 306 -11.46 -9.86 6.31
CA LEU A 306 -12.17 -10.42 5.16
C LEU A 306 -13.70 -10.42 5.33
N VAL A 307 -14.19 -10.78 6.51
CA VAL A 307 -15.63 -10.74 6.81
C VAL A 307 -16.16 -9.31 6.68
N LEU A 308 -15.45 -8.32 7.21
CA LEU A 308 -15.86 -6.91 7.10
C LEU A 308 -15.83 -6.41 5.65
N MET A 309 -14.80 -6.79 4.87
CA MET A 309 -14.72 -6.49 3.43
C MET A 309 -15.89 -7.08 2.64
N THR A 310 -16.24 -8.35 2.90
CA THR A 310 -17.33 -9.03 2.20
C THR A 310 -18.70 -8.48 2.58
N ILE A 311 -18.93 -8.14 3.85
CA ILE A 311 -20.15 -7.45 4.30
C ILE A 311 -20.33 -6.13 3.54
N ARG A 312 -19.24 -5.36 3.38
CA ARG A 312 -19.26 -4.10 2.64
C ARG A 312 -19.57 -4.29 1.16
N ALA A 313 -18.97 -5.29 0.52
CA ALA A 313 -19.29 -5.65 -0.87
C ALA A 313 -20.76 -6.10 -1.02
N MET A 314 -21.31 -6.81 -0.03
CA MET A 314 -22.73 -7.18 0.02
C MET A 314 -23.64 -5.95 0.08
N PHE A 315 -23.33 -4.96 0.93
CA PHE A 315 -24.09 -3.70 0.95
C PHE A 315 -24.03 -2.95 -0.38
N SER A 316 -22.87 -2.90 -1.04
CA SER A 316 -22.75 -2.30 -2.38
C SER A 316 -23.57 -3.05 -3.43
N CYS A 317 -23.63 -4.38 -3.34
CA CYS A 317 -24.45 -5.22 -4.20
C CYS A 317 -25.95 -4.94 -3.99
N LEU A 318 -26.39 -4.87 -2.72
CA LEU A 318 -27.76 -4.53 -2.36
C LEU A 318 -28.16 -3.15 -2.88
N ALA A 319 -27.28 -2.15 -2.73
CA ALA A 319 -27.50 -0.81 -3.26
C ALA A 319 -27.68 -0.83 -4.79
N ALA A 320 -26.81 -1.54 -5.52
CA ALA A 320 -26.93 -1.70 -6.98
C ALA A 320 -28.22 -2.43 -7.39
N SER A 321 -28.63 -3.44 -6.63
CA SER A 321 -29.87 -4.20 -6.86
C SER A 321 -31.12 -3.33 -6.66
N ILE A 322 -31.17 -2.55 -5.58
CA ILE A 322 -32.28 -1.63 -5.29
C ILE A 322 -32.40 -0.57 -6.39
N HIS A 323 -31.27 -0.02 -6.83
CA HIS A 323 -31.23 1.03 -7.85
C HIS A 323 -31.22 0.51 -9.28
N ARG A 324 -31.48 -0.79 -9.52
CA ARG A 324 -31.39 -1.43 -10.86
C ARG A 324 -32.24 -0.79 -11.96
N ARG A 325 -33.31 -0.09 -11.59
CA ARG A 325 -34.20 0.63 -12.53
C ARG A 325 -33.75 2.07 -12.80
N HIS A 326 -32.76 2.56 -12.06
CA HIS A 326 -32.24 3.91 -12.20
C HIS A 326 -31.09 3.93 -13.22
N LEU A 327 -31.06 4.95 -14.08
CA LEU A 327 -30.00 5.11 -15.09
C LEU A 327 -28.59 5.18 -14.48
N MET A 328 -28.48 5.62 -13.22
CA MET A 328 -27.20 5.65 -12.51
C MET A 328 -26.68 4.27 -12.07
N VAL A 329 -27.44 3.17 -12.23
CA VAL A 329 -26.95 1.84 -11.85
C VAL A 329 -25.70 1.45 -12.61
N TRP A 330 -25.68 1.65 -13.93
CA TRP A 330 -24.56 1.23 -14.79
C TRP A 330 -23.39 2.21 -14.76
N LYS A 331 -23.66 3.47 -14.40
CA LYS A 331 -22.63 4.51 -14.30
C LYS A 331 -21.93 4.55 -12.94
N ILE A 332 -22.65 4.30 -11.85
CA ILE A 332 -22.14 4.53 -10.49
C ILE A 332 -22.18 3.25 -9.65
N PHE A 333 -23.37 2.64 -9.49
CA PHE A 333 -23.54 1.58 -8.50
C PHE A 333 -22.89 0.24 -8.89
N ALA A 334 -23.01 -0.16 -10.15
CA ALA A 334 -22.42 -1.41 -10.65
C ALA A 334 -20.89 -1.32 -10.73
N PRO A 335 -20.29 -0.25 -11.30
CA PRO A 335 -18.85 -0.02 -11.20
C PRO A 335 -18.34 -0.02 -9.76
N LYS A 336 -19.00 0.67 -8.83
CA LYS A 336 -18.64 0.64 -7.41
C LYS A 336 -18.59 -0.78 -6.86
N PHE A 337 -19.65 -1.56 -7.05
CA PHE A 337 -19.66 -2.97 -6.65
C PHE A 337 -18.50 -3.79 -7.25
N ILE A 338 -18.18 -3.57 -8.53
CA ILE A 338 -17.07 -4.25 -9.21
C ILE A 338 -15.73 -3.92 -8.54
N PHE A 339 -15.43 -2.64 -8.29
CA PHE A 339 -14.20 -2.24 -7.62
C PHE A 339 -14.12 -2.78 -6.19
N GLU A 340 -15.24 -2.82 -5.46
CA GLU A 340 -15.26 -3.44 -4.12
C GLU A 340 -14.95 -4.93 -4.14
N CYS A 341 -15.44 -5.64 -5.15
CA CYS A 341 -15.10 -7.05 -5.36
C CYS A 341 -13.63 -7.21 -5.70
N ILE A 342 -13.08 -6.38 -6.59
CA ILE A 342 -11.68 -6.42 -7.02
C ILE A 342 -10.75 -6.17 -5.81
N LEU A 343 -11.04 -5.16 -4.99
CA LEU A 343 -10.29 -4.87 -3.76
C LEU A 343 -10.30 -6.05 -2.79
N THR A 344 -11.47 -6.69 -2.61
CA THR A 344 -11.63 -7.86 -1.74
C THR A 344 -10.85 -9.07 -2.27
N ILE A 345 -10.94 -9.35 -3.57
CA ILE A 345 -10.21 -10.44 -4.22
C ILE A 345 -8.69 -10.21 -4.13
N SER A 346 -8.23 -8.98 -4.38
CA SER A 346 -6.82 -8.62 -4.24
C SER A 346 -6.32 -8.84 -2.82
N PHE A 347 -7.13 -8.48 -1.82
CA PHE A 347 -6.76 -8.69 -0.42
C PHE A 347 -6.62 -10.19 -0.10
N ILE A 348 -7.56 -11.02 -0.57
CA ILE A 348 -7.51 -12.48 -0.41
C ILE A 348 -6.22 -13.02 -1.03
N PHE A 349 -5.93 -12.66 -2.28
CA PHE A 349 -4.76 -13.17 -2.98
C PHE A 349 -3.46 -12.80 -2.26
N SER A 350 -3.30 -11.52 -1.94
CA SER A 350 -2.09 -11.03 -1.27
C SER A 350 -1.93 -11.58 0.16
N ALA A 351 -3.03 -11.80 0.89
CA ALA A 351 -2.97 -12.40 2.23
C ALA A 351 -2.54 -13.87 2.18
N ASN A 352 -3.03 -14.63 1.19
CA ASN A 352 -2.59 -16.01 0.95
C ASN A 352 -1.12 -16.08 0.53
N LEU A 353 -0.69 -15.20 -0.37
CA LEU A 353 0.70 -15.13 -0.82
C LEU A 353 1.65 -14.83 0.34
N LEU A 354 1.31 -13.88 1.22
CA LEU A 354 2.10 -13.59 2.41
C LEU A 354 2.14 -14.77 3.40
N SER A 355 1.03 -15.50 3.56
CA SER A 355 0.96 -16.70 4.40
C SER A 355 1.89 -17.80 3.88
N ILE A 356 1.88 -18.06 2.57
CA ILE A 356 2.77 -19.03 1.93
C ILE A 356 4.23 -18.61 2.09
N TYR A 357 4.54 -17.33 1.82
CA TYR A 357 5.89 -16.78 1.99
C TYR A 357 6.41 -16.96 3.43
N ARG A 358 5.58 -16.67 4.43
CA ARG A 358 5.95 -16.86 5.85
C ARG A 358 6.17 -18.32 6.22
N ARG A 359 5.39 -19.25 5.65
CA ARG A 359 5.60 -20.70 5.86
C ARG A 359 6.92 -21.17 5.26
N PHE A 360 7.27 -20.67 4.07
CA PHE A 360 8.52 -21.01 3.40
C PHE A 360 9.73 -20.57 4.23
N ILE A 361 9.74 -19.31 4.71
CA ILE A 361 10.81 -18.79 5.58
C ILE A 361 10.80 -19.46 6.96
N GLY A 362 9.62 -19.75 7.51
CA GLY A 362 9.49 -20.45 8.79
C GLY A 362 10.07 -21.86 8.76
N GLY A 363 9.88 -22.59 7.65
CA GLY A 363 10.42 -23.93 7.45
C GLY A 363 11.95 -23.97 7.37
N GLU A 364 12.60 -22.96 6.80
CA GLU A 364 14.06 -22.85 6.79
C GLU A 364 14.65 -22.68 8.20
N ASN A 365 13.95 -21.97 9.09
CA ASN A 365 14.40 -21.76 10.47
C ASN A 365 14.28 -23.01 11.36
N GLU A 366 13.31 -23.89 11.11
CA GLU A 366 13.18 -25.16 11.85
C GLU A 366 14.23 -26.19 11.42
N VAL A 367 14.50 -26.31 10.12
CA VAL A 367 15.55 -27.20 9.58
C VAL A 367 16.96 -26.75 10.04
N GLY A 368 17.18 -25.45 10.23
CA GLY A 368 18.43 -24.93 10.81
C GLY A 368 18.63 -25.32 12.28
N ARG A 369 17.55 -25.47 13.04
CA ARG A 369 17.59 -25.80 14.49
C ARG A 369 17.77 -27.29 14.75
N GLU A 370 17.29 -28.13 13.84
CA GLU A 370 17.43 -29.59 13.90
C GLU A 370 18.85 -30.06 13.54
N LYS A 371 19.66 -29.22 12.87
CA LYS A 371 21.08 -29.50 12.57
C LYS A 371 22.06 -29.07 13.67
N THR A 372 21.56 -28.47 14.75
CA THR A 372 22.35 -27.98 15.90
C THR A 372 22.12 -28.76 17.19
N HIS A 373 21.44 -29.91 17.12
CA HIS A 373 21.24 -30.82 18.25
C HIS A 373 21.89 -32.18 18.00
#